data_AF-A0A7H4MI25-F1
#
_entry.id   AF-A0A7H4MI25-F1
#
_cell.length_a   1.000
_cell.length_b   1.000
_cell.length_c   1.000
_cell.angle_alpha   90.00
_cell.angle_beta   90.00
_cell.angle_gamma   90.00
#
_symmetry.space_group_name_H-M   'P 1'
#
loop_
_entity.id
_entity.type
_entity.pdbx_description
1 polymer ?
#
loop_
_entity_poly.entity_id
_entity_poly.type
_entity_poly.pdbx_seq_one_letter_code
_entity_poly.pdbx_strand_id
1 'polypeptide(L)'
;MKRLPLLAALPLLCASTLSAQPLMSVGYFNGGGDVTAGPGGDIDKLDVRQITHLNYSFGLIYNDEKDETNAALKDPAHLHEIWLSPKVQADLQKLPALRKQNPDLKVLLSVGGWGARGFSGAAASKETRKVFIQSAQEIVEKYGLDGIDLDWEFPVNGAWGLVASQPADRDNFTALLKELRAAFGTRKLVTIAVGANAESPKSWVDVKAIAPSLDYINLMTYDMAYGTQYFNSNLYDSSHWPTVAAADKYSADFVVNNYLAAGLKPSQMNLGIGFLWPGTETGRRTGD
;
A
#
# COMPACT_ATOMS: atom_id res chain seq x y z
N MET A 1 -58.31 47.16 -26.12
CA MET A 1 -58.73 45.81 -25.69
C MET A 1 -57.49 44.92 -25.56
N LYS A 2 -57.36 44.31 -24.38
CA LYS A 2 -56.37 43.36 -23.82
C LYS A 2 -55.13 42.96 -24.66
N ARG A 3 -53.95 43.32 -24.13
CA ARG A 3 -52.63 42.74 -24.43
C ARG A 3 -52.52 41.38 -23.73
N LEU A 4 -52.10 40.34 -24.45
CA LEU A 4 -51.74 39.03 -23.89
C LEU A 4 -50.21 38.90 -23.91
N PRO A 5 -49.52 38.68 -22.79
CA PRO A 5 -48.09 38.41 -22.81
C PRO A 5 -47.88 36.91 -23.08
N LEU A 6 -47.10 36.62 -24.12
CA LEU A 6 -46.63 35.28 -24.44
C LEU A 6 -45.57 34.89 -23.40
N LEU A 7 -45.93 34.06 -22.41
CA LEU A 7 -44.95 33.41 -21.55
C LEU A 7 -44.27 32.31 -22.36
N ALA A 8 -43.04 32.56 -22.80
CA ALA A 8 -42.16 31.51 -23.29
C ALA A 8 -41.61 30.75 -22.07
N ALA A 9 -42.17 29.57 -21.80
CA ALA A 9 -41.60 28.63 -20.85
C ALA A 9 -40.32 28.04 -21.46
N LEU A 10 -39.15 28.45 -20.94
CA LEU A 10 -37.87 27.82 -21.23
C LEU A 10 -37.81 26.50 -20.44
N PRO A 11 -37.73 25.32 -21.07
CA PRO A 11 -37.43 24.12 -20.33
C PRO A 11 -35.94 24.18 -19.96
N LEU A 12 -35.63 24.40 -18.68
CA LEU A 12 -34.30 24.09 -18.14
C LEU A 12 -34.10 22.58 -18.32
N LEU A 13 -33.36 22.20 -19.37
CA LEU A 13 -32.72 20.89 -19.43
C LEU A 13 -31.65 20.86 -18.33
N CYS A 14 -32.02 20.39 -17.14
CA CYS A 14 -31.07 19.82 -16.21
C CYS A 14 -30.58 18.49 -16.81
N ALA A 15 -29.65 18.57 -17.77
CA ALA A 15 -28.88 17.41 -18.16
C ALA A 15 -28.01 17.02 -16.97
N SER A 16 -28.43 16.01 -16.22
CA SER A 16 -27.56 15.33 -15.26
C SER A 16 -26.40 14.73 -16.05
N THR A 17 -25.24 15.38 -16.01
CA THR A 17 -24.01 14.79 -16.52
C THR A 17 -23.71 13.56 -15.66
N LEU A 18 -24.01 12.37 -16.19
CA LEU A 18 -23.41 11.13 -15.67
C LEU A 18 -21.91 11.25 -15.91
N SER A 19 -21.17 11.70 -14.90
CA SER A 19 -19.72 11.50 -14.88
C SER A 19 -19.47 10.06 -14.47
N ALA A 20 -18.83 9.28 -15.32
CA ALA A 20 -18.22 8.03 -14.87
C ALA A 20 -17.27 8.36 -13.72
N GLN A 21 -17.31 7.59 -12.62
CA GLN A 21 -16.33 7.76 -11.56
C GLN A 21 -14.99 7.21 -12.07
N PRO A 22 -13.92 8.02 -12.12
CA PRO A 22 -12.61 7.52 -12.49
C PRO A 22 -12.14 6.53 -11.42
N LEU A 23 -11.83 5.30 -11.83
CA LEU A 23 -11.24 4.28 -10.97
C LEU A 23 -9.71 4.39 -11.01
N MET A 24 -9.07 4.02 -9.91
CA MET A 24 -7.62 3.93 -9.82
C MET A 24 -7.16 2.53 -10.21
N SER A 25 -6.07 2.47 -10.97
CA SER A 25 -5.24 1.28 -11.14
C SER A 25 -3.85 1.62 -10.60
N VAL A 26 -3.52 1.03 -9.44
CA VAL A 26 -2.27 1.25 -8.71
C VAL A 26 -1.40 0.01 -8.87
N GLY A 27 -0.36 0.12 -9.68
CA GLY A 27 0.57 -0.98 -9.94
C GLY A 27 1.79 -0.91 -9.02
N TYR A 28 2.01 -1.94 -8.22
CA TYR A 28 3.28 -2.14 -7.52
C TYR A 28 4.32 -2.72 -8.49
N PHE A 29 5.54 -2.19 -8.44
CA PHE A 29 6.67 -2.69 -9.23
C PHE A 29 7.83 -3.04 -8.31
N ASN A 30 8.12 -4.35 -8.19
CA ASN A 30 9.33 -4.85 -7.54
C ASN A 30 10.56 -4.46 -8.37
N GLY A 31 11.15 -3.30 -8.08
CA GLY A 31 12.38 -2.82 -8.69
C GLY A 31 13.61 -3.04 -7.81
N GLY A 32 13.46 -2.93 -6.49
CA GLY A 32 14.55 -3.07 -5.52
C GLY A 32 14.90 -4.51 -5.14
N GLY A 33 14.01 -5.46 -5.41
CA GLY A 33 14.02 -6.80 -4.82
C GLY A 33 13.00 -6.90 -3.68
N ASP A 34 12.42 -8.08 -3.52
CA ASP A 34 11.46 -8.42 -2.47
C ASP A 34 11.87 -9.76 -1.83
N VAL A 35 11.57 -9.94 -0.54
CA VAL A 35 11.96 -11.13 0.21
C VAL A 35 11.31 -12.40 -0.36
N THR A 36 10.07 -12.33 -0.84
CA THR A 36 9.32 -13.50 -1.36
C THR A 36 9.29 -13.55 -2.88
N ALA A 37 9.11 -12.41 -3.55
CA ALA A 37 9.04 -12.33 -5.00
C ALA A 37 10.42 -12.29 -5.68
N GLY A 38 11.49 -12.16 -4.90
CA GLY A 38 12.86 -12.28 -5.37
C GLY A 38 13.44 -11.00 -6.00
N PRO A 39 14.48 -11.12 -6.84
CA PRO A 39 15.22 -9.98 -7.39
C PRO A 39 14.34 -9.01 -8.18
N GLY A 40 14.70 -7.72 -8.12
CA GLY A 40 13.96 -6.66 -8.80
C GLY A 40 13.96 -6.77 -10.33
N GLY A 41 12.82 -6.46 -10.93
CA GLY A 41 12.61 -6.48 -12.37
C GLY A 41 13.25 -5.32 -13.13
N ASP A 42 13.08 -5.35 -14.44
CA ASP A 42 13.52 -4.29 -15.35
C ASP A 42 12.38 -3.27 -15.57
N ILE A 43 12.58 -2.04 -15.07
CA ILE A 43 11.58 -0.97 -15.13
C ILE A 43 11.26 -0.54 -16.57
N ASP A 44 12.18 -0.75 -17.52
CA ASP A 44 11.99 -0.35 -18.92
C ASP A 44 10.96 -1.24 -19.64
N LYS A 45 10.53 -2.35 -19.02
CA LYS A 45 9.49 -3.25 -19.54
C LYS A 45 8.07 -2.83 -19.16
N LEU A 46 7.90 -1.85 -18.28
CA LEU A 46 6.57 -1.42 -17.85
C LEU A 46 5.86 -0.60 -18.93
N ASP A 47 4.63 -0.99 -19.27
CA ASP A 47 3.72 -0.12 -20.01
C ASP A 47 2.94 0.77 -19.03
N VAL A 48 3.52 1.91 -18.67
CA VAL A 48 2.93 2.84 -17.69
C VAL A 48 1.66 3.54 -18.18
N ARG A 49 1.25 3.37 -19.45
CA ARG A 49 -0.01 3.90 -19.97
C ARG A 49 -1.23 3.13 -19.47
N GLN A 50 -1.03 1.93 -18.92
CA GLN A 50 -2.10 1.06 -18.42
C GLN A 50 -2.50 1.34 -16.97
N ILE A 51 -1.71 2.17 -16.26
CA ILE A 51 -1.88 2.43 -14.83
C ILE A 51 -2.02 3.92 -14.55
N THR A 52 -2.72 4.23 -13.47
CA THR A 52 -2.87 5.60 -12.97
C THR A 52 -1.75 5.97 -11.99
N HIS A 53 -1.33 4.98 -11.19
CA HIS A 53 -0.31 5.14 -10.16
C HIS A 53 0.70 3.99 -10.26
N LEU A 54 1.97 4.31 -10.08
CA LEU A 54 3.07 3.36 -9.94
C LEU A 54 3.63 3.48 -8.53
N ASN A 55 3.52 2.40 -7.74
CA ASN A 55 4.25 2.25 -6.49
C ASN A 55 5.57 1.54 -6.81
N TYR A 56 6.66 2.29 -6.86
CA TYR A 56 7.99 1.71 -7.02
C TYR A 56 8.42 1.11 -5.69
N SER A 57 8.79 -0.18 -5.71
CA SER A 57 9.06 -0.98 -4.51
C SER A 57 10.49 -1.51 -4.51
N PHE A 58 11.28 -1.42 -3.43
CA PHE A 58 10.99 -0.76 -2.15
C PHE A 58 12.15 0.13 -1.70
N GLY A 59 11.82 1.19 -0.97
CA GLY A 59 12.73 1.77 0.02
C GLY A 59 12.69 0.94 1.30
N LEU A 60 13.83 0.75 1.95
CA LEU A 60 13.92 0.05 3.24
C LEU A 60 14.21 1.05 4.36
N ILE A 61 14.24 0.61 5.62
CA ILE A 61 14.45 1.49 6.77
C ILE A 61 15.73 1.08 7.49
N TYR A 62 16.62 2.05 7.71
CA TYR A 62 17.76 1.86 8.61
C TYR A 62 17.25 1.59 10.02
N ASN A 63 17.72 0.50 10.64
CA ASN A 63 17.16 0.00 11.88
C ASN A 63 18.21 -0.65 12.79
N ASP A 64 17.87 -0.76 14.07
CA ASP A 64 18.69 -1.34 15.13
C ASP A 64 18.13 -2.68 15.61
N GLU A 65 17.24 -3.31 14.84
CA GLU A 65 16.73 -4.63 15.16
C GLU A 65 17.88 -5.64 15.14
N LYS A 66 18.00 -6.43 16.22
CA LYS A 66 19.14 -7.33 16.40
C LYS A 66 19.26 -8.38 15.29
N ASP A 67 18.12 -8.79 14.76
CA ASP A 67 17.99 -9.82 13.72
C ASP A 67 18.05 -9.24 12.29
N GLU A 68 18.43 -7.96 12.14
CA GLU A 68 18.76 -7.38 10.83
C GLU A 68 20.01 -8.05 10.24
N THR A 69 19.85 -8.58 9.03
CA THR A 69 20.87 -9.31 8.29
C THR A 69 21.45 -8.51 7.13
N ASN A 70 20.73 -7.50 6.63
CA ASN A 70 21.24 -6.56 5.65
C ASN A 70 22.16 -5.55 6.36
N ALA A 71 23.47 -5.76 6.23
CA ALA A 71 24.48 -4.93 6.89
C ALA A 71 24.38 -3.43 6.55
N ALA A 72 23.86 -3.08 5.37
CA ALA A 72 23.68 -1.68 4.99
C ALA A 72 22.64 -0.96 5.87
N LEU A 73 21.62 -1.68 6.36
CA LEU A 73 20.53 -1.10 7.16
C LEU A 73 20.91 -0.90 8.62
N LYS A 74 22.08 -1.39 9.05
CA LYS A 74 22.54 -1.35 10.46
C LYS A 74 23.41 -0.15 10.78
N ASP A 75 23.54 0.81 9.86
CA ASP A 75 24.34 2.01 10.07
C ASP A 75 23.64 2.94 11.08
N PRO A 76 24.19 3.13 12.29
CA PRO A 76 23.55 3.95 13.32
C PRO A 76 23.52 5.44 12.97
N ALA A 77 24.34 5.90 12.02
CA ALA A 77 24.33 7.31 11.59
C ALA A 77 23.05 7.70 10.83
N HIS A 78 22.35 6.71 10.27
CA HIS A 78 21.17 6.89 9.45
C HIS A 78 19.91 6.27 10.08
N LEU A 79 19.94 5.91 11.37
CA LEU A 79 18.87 5.18 12.03
C LEU A 79 17.50 5.88 11.85
N HIS A 80 16.50 5.11 11.40
CA HIS A 80 15.14 5.53 11.03
C HIS A 80 14.99 6.30 9.71
N GLU A 81 16.08 6.57 8.98
CA GLU A 81 16.00 7.09 7.61
C GLU A 81 15.60 5.98 6.63
N ILE A 82 15.14 6.38 5.44
CA ILE A 82 14.86 5.47 4.34
C ILE A 82 16.16 5.19 3.57
N TRP A 83 16.47 3.91 3.40
CA TRP A 83 17.55 3.41 2.57
C TRP A 83 17.07 3.10 1.15
N LEU A 84 17.83 3.56 0.15
CA LEU A 84 17.62 3.23 -1.25
C LEU A 84 18.84 2.48 -1.79
N SER A 85 18.64 1.27 -2.31
CA SER A 85 19.72 0.52 -2.96
C SER A 85 20.22 1.26 -4.22
N PRO A 86 21.44 0.98 -4.70
CA PRO A 86 21.93 1.58 -5.95
C PRO A 86 21.01 1.36 -7.15
N LYS A 87 20.35 0.19 -7.24
CA LYS A 87 19.38 -0.10 -8.29
C LYS A 87 18.13 0.77 -8.15
N VAL A 88 17.59 0.91 -6.94
CA VAL A 88 16.44 1.80 -6.67
C VAL A 88 16.77 3.23 -7.08
N GLN A 89 17.94 3.74 -6.69
CA GLN A 89 18.37 5.09 -7.08
C GLN A 89 18.48 5.27 -8.60
N ALA A 90 19.03 4.27 -9.31
CA ALA A 90 19.16 4.29 -10.76
C ALA A 90 17.81 4.23 -11.49
N ASP A 91 16.88 3.40 -11.01
CA ASP A 91 15.55 3.29 -11.60
C ASP A 91 14.71 4.56 -11.36
N LEU A 92 14.79 5.16 -10.17
CA LEU A 92 14.09 6.42 -9.87
C LEU A 92 14.61 7.61 -10.71
N GLN A 93 15.82 7.54 -11.27
CA GLN A 93 16.29 8.53 -12.24
C GLN A 93 15.59 8.41 -13.61
N LYS A 94 14.91 7.29 -13.89
CA LYS A 94 14.20 7.06 -15.16
C LYS A 94 12.76 7.60 -15.17
N LEU A 95 12.24 8.10 -14.04
CA LEU A 95 10.87 8.60 -13.95
C LEU A 95 10.50 9.69 -14.98
N PRO A 96 11.38 10.63 -15.37
CA PRO A 96 11.05 11.59 -16.42
C PRO A 96 10.73 10.91 -17.78
N ALA A 97 11.35 9.76 -18.08
CA ALA A 97 11.04 9.00 -19.29
C ALA A 97 9.67 8.33 -19.20
N LEU A 98 9.31 7.76 -18.03
CA LEU A 98 7.99 7.17 -17.81
C LEU A 98 6.88 8.23 -17.90
N ARG A 99 7.08 9.42 -17.32
CA ARG A 99 6.12 10.53 -17.42
C ARG A 99 5.96 11.09 -18.83
N LYS A 100 6.96 10.93 -19.72
CA LYS A 100 6.78 11.23 -21.15
C LYS A 100 5.85 10.24 -21.84
N GLN A 101 5.80 8.99 -21.39
CA GLN A 101 4.89 7.98 -21.93
C GLN A 101 3.46 8.16 -21.40
N ASN A 102 3.33 8.53 -20.13
CA ASN A 102 2.05 8.84 -19.48
C ASN A 102 2.20 10.10 -18.60
N PRO A 103 1.82 11.29 -19.11
CA PRO A 103 1.92 12.55 -18.36
C PRO A 103 1.07 12.63 -17.08
N ASP A 104 0.00 11.83 -17.00
CA ASP A 104 -0.91 11.81 -15.87
C ASP A 104 -0.49 10.80 -14.78
N LEU A 105 0.54 9.98 -15.06
CA LEU A 105 1.05 8.97 -14.14
C LEU A 105 1.48 9.60 -12.82
N LYS A 106 0.98 9.04 -11.72
CA LYS A 106 1.47 9.31 -10.37
C LYS A 106 2.49 8.26 -9.96
N VAL A 107 3.61 8.70 -9.39
CA VAL A 107 4.67 7.79 -8.94
C VAL A 107 4.93 7.98 -7.46
N LEU A 108 4.78 6.92 -6.68
CA LEU A 108 5.08 6.88 -5.26
C LEU A 108 6.26 5.92 -5.03
N LEU A 109 7.06 6.19 -4.00
CA LEU A 109 7.95 5.18 -3.44
C LEU A 109 7.19 4.43 -2.36
N SER A 110 7.14 3.10 -2.48
CA SER A 110 6.70 2.22 -1.40
C SER A 110 7.86 1.95 -0.48
N VAL A 111 7.66 2.14 0.82
CA VAL A 111 8.65 1.86 1.87
C VAL A 111 8.17 0.67 2.66
N GLY A 112 9.03 -0.33 2.86
CA GLY A 112 8.68 -1.56 3.55
C GLY A 112 8.66 -2.77 2.64
N GLY A 113 7.54 -3.50 2.65
CA GLY A 113 7.34 -4.80 2.03
C GLY A 113 7.58 -5.96 3.00
N TRP A 114 7.29 -7.18 2.54
CA TRP A 114 7.40 -8.38 3.38
C TRP A 114 8.79 -8.54 4.00
N GLY A 115 8.85 -8.66 5.33
CA GLY A 115 10.09 -8.83 6.09
C GLY A 115 10.93 -7.57 6.24
N ALA A 116 10.49 -6.41 5.74
CA ALA A 116 11.18 -5.15 5.94
C ALA A 116 11.08 -4.68 7.40
N ARG A 117 12.25 -4.52 8.03
CA ARG A 117 12.40 -4.09 9.43
C ARG A 117 12.35 -2.57 9.58
N GLY A 118 12.25 -2.12 10.82
CA GLY A 118 12.50 -0.72 11.23
C GLY A 118 11.27 0.14 11.49
N PHE A 119 10.09 -0.25 11.02
CA PHE A 119 8.87 0.56 11.22
C PHE A 119 8.51 0.74 12.70
N SER A 120 8.57 -0.32 13.52
CA SER A 120 8.20 -0.22 14.95
C SER A 120 9.06 0.82 15.68
N GLY A 121 10.39 0.81 15.44
CA GLY A 121 11.31 1.81 15.99
C GLY A 121 11.12 3.22 15.39
N ALA A 122 10.95 3.31 14.07
CA ALA A 122 10.71 4.59 13.39
C ALA A 122 9.39 5.25 13.83
N ALA A 123 8.39 4.48 14.24
CA ALA A 123 7.11 4.99 14.73
C ALA A 123 7.10 5.32 16.25
N ALA A 124 8.06 4.76 17.00
CA ALA A 124 8.02 4.65 18.47
C ALA A 124 7.95 5.98 19.22
N SER A 125 8.62 7.04 18.73
CA SER A 125 8.60 8.35 19.38
C SER A 125 8.42 9.48 18.37
N LYS A 126 8.12 10.68 18.86
CA LYS A 126 8.00 11.86 18.00
C LYS A 126 9.32 12.18 17.28
N GLU A 127 10.44 11.94 17.95
CA GLU A 127 11.78 12.17 17.44
C GLU A 127 12.12 11.20 16.31
N THR A 128 11.85 9.89 16.49
CA THR A 128 12.14 8.88 15.46
C THR A 128 11.22 9.04 14.25
N ARG A 129 9.94 9.36 14.49
CA ARG A 129 8.99 9.68 13.41
C ARG A 129 9.44 10.89 12.60
N LYS A 130 9.94 11.94 13.27
CA LYS A 130 10.44 13.13 12.59
C LYS A 130 11.60 12.79 11.65
N VAL A 131 12.55 11.94 12.07
CA VAL A 131 13.67 11.50 11.22
C VAL A 131 13.15 10.78 9.98
N PHE A 132 12.27 9.79 10.17
CA PHE A 132 11.67 9.04 9.07
C PHE A 132 10.92 9.96 8.08
N ILE A 133 10.09 10.85 8.61
CA ILE A 133 9.30 11.80 7.79
C ILE A 133 10.22 12.75 7.01
N GLN A 134 11.28 13.27 7.63
CA GLN A 134 12.24 14.14 6.95
C GLN A 134 12.95 13.40 5.81
N SER A 135 13.42 12.18 6.05
CA SER A 135 14.01 11.33 5.02
C SER A 135 13.04 11.06 3.85
N ALA A 136 11.77 10.79 4.15
CA ALA A 136 10.73 10.62 3.13
C ALA A 136 10.51 11.89 2.30
N GLN A 137 10.46 13.07 2.92
CA GLN A 137 10.32 14.34 2.21
C GLN A 137 11.51 14.61 1.29
N GLU A 138 12.74 14.39 1.78
CA GLU A 138 13.96 14.57 1.01
C GLU A 138 14.01 13.68 -0.23
N ILE A 139 13.63 12.40 -0.10
CA ILE A 139 13.57 11.47 -1.24
C ILE A 139 12.49 11.88 -2.23
N VAL A 140 11.30 12.24 -1.74
CA VAL A 140 10.17 12.66 -2.58
C VAL A 140 10.50 13.93 -3.36
N GLU A 141 11.22 14.87 -2.76
CA GLU A 141 11.72 16.06 -3.43
C GLU A 141 12.83 15.73 -4.43
N LYS A 142 13.86 14.98 -4.00
CA LYS A 142 15.03 14.63 -4.81
C LYS A 142 14.69 13.92 -6.11
N TYR A 143 13.75 12.98 -6.07
CA TYR A 143 13.36 12.18 -7.25
C TYR A 143 12.06 12.68 -7.91
N GLY A 144 11.45 13.76 -7.43
CA GLY A 144 10.22 14.30 -8.01
C GLY A 144 9.03 13.33 -7.94
N LEU A 145 8.89 12.63 -6.81
CA LEU A 145 7.79 11.69 -6.56
C LEU A 145 6.49 12.43 -6.26
N ASP A 146 5.35 11.83 -6.58
CA ASP A 146 4.02 12.36 -6.26
C ASP A 146 3.60 12.05 -4.82
N GLY A 147 4.26 11.11 -4.14
CA GLY A 147 3.93 10.75 -2.78
C GLY A 147 4.74 9.59 -2.23
N ILE A 148 4.27 9.06 -1.10
CA ILE A 148 4.86 7.93 -0.38
C ILE A 148 3.77 6.92 -0.06
N ASP A 149 4.10 5.64 -0.18
CA ASP A 149 3.27 4.51 0.26
C ASP A 149 4.01 3.79 1.39
N LEU A 150 3.31 3.49 2.50
CA LEU A 150 3.89 2.71 3.59
C LEU A 150 3.31 1.29 3.60
N ASP A 151 4.20 0.31 3.46
CA ASP A 151 3.88 -1.11 3.43
C ASP A 151 4.51 -1.79 4.65
N TRP A 152 3.91 -1.55 5.83
CA TRP A 152 4.36 -2.16 7.08
C TRP A 152 3.65 -3.49 7.30
N GLU A 153 4.42 -4.58 7.24
CA GLU A 153 3.95 -5.95 7.44
C GLU A 153 4.51 -6.58 8.75
N PHE A 154 3.89 -6.42 9.92
CA PHE A 154 2.68 -5.64 10.23
C PHE A 154 2.82 -4.93 11.58
N PRO A 155 2.15 -3.78 11.81
CA PRO A 155 2.02 -3.18 13.14
C PRO A 155 1.47 -4.21 14.14
N VAL A 156 1.96 -4.22 15.38
CA VAL A 156 1.51 -5.09 16.50
C VAL A 156 1.83 -6.57 16.31
N ASN A 157 1.59 -7.15 15.15
CA ASN A 157 1.79 -8.58 14.88
C ASN A 157 3.23 -8.91 14.46
N GLY A 158 3.93 -8.00 13.77
CA GLY A 158 5.29 -8.19 13.30
C GLY A 158 5.45 -9.37 12.34
N ALA A 159 4.41 -9.70 11.56
CA ALA A 159 4.33 -10.88 10.70
C ALA A 159 4.74 -12.15 11.46
N TRP A 160 4.10 -12.38 12.60
CA TRP A 160 4.35 -13.51 13.51
C TRP A 160 5.81 -13.62 14.01
N GLY A 161 6.44 -12.47 14.24
CA GLY A 161 7.81 -12.37 14.78
C GLY A 161 8.91 -12.27 13.72
N LEU A 162 8.55 -12.13 12.45
CA LEU A 162 9.51 -11.87 11.37
C LEU A 162 10.21 -10.51 11.57
N VAL A 163 9.47 -9.49 12.00
CA VAL A 163 9.97 -8.13 12.29
C VAL A 163 9.61 -7.70 13.71
N ALA A 164 10.38 -6.79 14.29
CA ALA A 164 10.09 -6.26 15.62
C ALA A 164 8.70 -5.59 15.65
N SER A 165 7.97 -5.82 16.73
CA SER A 165 6.64 -5.25 16.94
C SER A 165 6.31 -5.11 18.42
N GLN A 166 5.37 -4.23 18.73
CA GLN A 166 4.85 -4.00 20.07
C GLN A 166 3.38 -3.55 20.02
N PRO A 167 2.60 -3.75 21.09
CA PRO A 167 1.18 -3.34 21.12
C PRO A 167 0.95 -1.85 20.81
N ALA A 168 1.91 -0.99 21.17
CA ALA A 168 1.81 0.45 20.89
C ALA A 168 1.95 0.81 19.41
N ASP A 169 2.36 -0.13 18.54
CA ASP A 169 2.50 0.09 17.09
C ASP A 169 1.20 0.60 16.46
N ARG A 170 0.03 0.16 16.95
CA ARG A 170 -1.28 0.62 16.46
C ARG A 170 -1.44 2.16 16.58
N ASP A 171 -1.12 2.69 17.75
CA ASP A 171 -1.26 4.11 18.05
C ASP A 171 -0.08 4.92 17.50
N ASN A 172 1.12 4.33 17.51
CA ASN A 172 2.32 4.90 16.93
C ASN A 172 2.21 5.05 15.40
N PHE A 173 1.64 4.06 14.72
CA PHE A 173 1.39 4.13 13.28
C PHE A 173 0.34 5.20 12.96
N THR A 174 -0.69 5.32 13.81
CA THR A 174 -1.67 6.41 13.71
C THR A 174 -1.01 7.78 13.86
N ALA A 175 -0.09 7.94 14.81
CA ALA A 175 0.68 9.17 14.99
C ALA A 175 1.59 9.45 13.79
N LEU A 176 2.30 8.44 13.29
CA LEU A 176 3.14 8.54 12.10
C LEU A 176 2.36 9.02 10.89
N LEU A 177 1.20 8.42 10.57
CA LEU A 177 0.43 8.81 9.40
C LEU A 177 -0.17 10.22 9.53
N LYS A 178 -0.55 10.65 10.74
CA LYS A 178 -1.01 12.03 10.98
C LYS A 178 0.11 13.05 10.80
N GLU A 179 1.30 12.76 11.34
CA GLU A 179 2.47 13.64 11.21
C GLU A 179 2.99 13.66 9.76
N LEU A 180 2.99 12.51 9.07
CA LEU A 180 3.35 12.38 7.67
C LEU A 180 2.40 13.19 6.78
N ARG A 181 1.07 13.07 6.98
CA ARG A 181 0.09 13.92 6.29
C ARG A 181 0.33 15.40 6.54
N ALA A 182 0.57 15.79 7.79
CA ALA A 182 0.85 17.19 8.12
C ALA A 182 2.10 17.72 7.39
N ALA A 183 3.15 16.91 7.28
CA ALA A 183 4.38 17.27 6.59
C ALA A 183 4.24 17.32 5.06
N PHE A 184 3.50 16.37 4.47
CA PHE A 184 3.28 16.28 3.02
C PHE A 184 2.19 17.22 2.49
N GLY A 185 1.31 17.69 3.38
CA GLY A 185 0.16 18.52 3.05
C GLY A 185 -0.82 17.81 2.11
N THR A 186 -1.50 18.58 1.27
CA THR A 186 -2.52 18.07 0.32
C THR A 186 -2.00 17.91 -1.11
N ARG A 187 -0.75 18.32 -1.39
CA ARG A 187 -0.16 18.29 -2.74
C ARG A 187 0.49 16.95 -3.08
N LYS A 188 0.81 16.15 -2.07
CA LYS A 188 1.49 14.87 -2.21
C LYS A 188 0.61 13.76 -1.67
N LEU A 189 0.73 12.60 -2.29
CA LEU A 189 -0.02 11.41 -1.89
C LEU A 189 0.62 10.76 -0.66
N VAL A 190 -0.22 10.33 0.28
CA VAL A 190 0.15 9.47 1.40
C VAL A 190 -0.82 8.29 1.42
N THR A 191 -0.28 7.10 1.21
CA THR A 191 -1.06 5.86 1.06
C THR A 191 -0.41 4.76 1.90
N ILE A 192 -1.14 3.68 2.11
CA ILE A 192 -0.63 2.49 2.79
C ILE A 192 -1.12 1.22 2.11
N ALA A 193 -0.37 0.13 2.29
CA ALA A 193 -0.86 -1.23 2.11
C ALA A 193 -1.32 -1.82 3.46
N VAL A 194 -2.37 -2.63 3.45
CA VAL A 194 -2.89 -3.32 4.65
C VAL A 194 -3.24 -4.78 4.36
N GLY A 195 -2.93 -5.66 5.32
CA GLY A 195 -3.00 -7.11 5.15
C GLY A 195 -4.42 -7.69 5.11
N ALA A 196 -4.55 -8.89 4.53
CA ALA A 196 -5.82 -9.60 4.42
C ALA A 196 -6.40 -10.07 5.77
N ASN A 197 -5.56 -10.28 6.78
CA ASN A 197 -5.96 -10.87 8.05
C ASN A 197 -7.04 -10.03 8.75
N ALA A 198 -8.12 -10.68 9.21
CA ALA A 198 -9.24 -9.99 9.86
C ALA A 198 -8.84 -9.27 11.17
N GLU A 199 -7.70 -9.62 11.76
CA GLU A 199 -7.12 -8.89 12.90
C GLU A 199 -6.51 -7.54 12.51
N SER A 200 -6.09 -7.34 11.26
CA SER A 200 -5.49 -6.08 10.83
C SER A 200 -6.40 -4.86 11.10
N PRO A 201 -7.66 -4.80 10.61
CA PRO A 201 -8.56 -3.70 10.93
C PRO A 201 -9.15 -3.74 12.35
N LYS A 202 -8.99 -4.84 13.10
CA LYS A 202 -9.54 -4.99 14.46
C LYS A 202 -8.56 -4.57 15.54
N SER A 203 -7.30 -4.99 15.44
CA SER A 203 -6.31 -4.91 16.52
C SER A 203 -4.96 -4.32 16.11
N TRP A 204 -4.58 -4.35 14.82
CA TRP A 204 -3.25 -3.90 14.40
C TRP A 204 -3.23 -2.47 13.91
N VAL A 205 -4.27 -2.06 13.17
CA VAL A 205 -4.37 -0.75 12.52
C VAL A 205 -5.67 -0.07 12.90
N ASP A 206 -5.61 1.17 13.40
CA ASP A 206 -6.79 2.01 13.61
C ASP A 206 -7.26 2.63 12.29
N VAL A 207 -7.86 1.82 11.42
CA VAL A 207 -8.23 2.21 10.06
C VAL A 207 -9.14 3.44 10.04
N LYS A 208 -10.03 3.57 11.03
CA LYS A 208 -10.93 4.72 11.16
C LYS A 208 -10.18 6.00 11.54
N ALA A 209 -9.20 5.92 12.45
CA ALA A 209 -8.42 7.08 12.87
C ALA A 209 -7.44 7.57 11.80
N ILE A 210 -6.93 6.67 10.94
CA ILE A 210 -5.95 7.02 9.90
C ILE A 210 -6.59 7.38 8.57
N ALA A 211 -7.84 6.98 8.29
CA ALA A 211 -8.52 7.27 7.04
C ALA A 211 -8.48 8.76 6.61
N PRO A 212 -8.59 9.76 7.51
CA PRO A 212 -8.47 11.17 7.11
C PRO A 212 -7.05 11.60 6.71
N SER A 213 -6.03 10.82 7.06
CA SER A 213 -4.63 11.10 6.74
C SER A 213 -4.21 10.53 5.39
N LEU A 214 -5.04 9.72 4.74
CA LEU A 214 -4.67 8.94 3.56
C LEU A 214 -5.50 9.33 2.35
N ASP A 215 -4.88 9.35 1.17
CA ASP A 215 -5.60 9.55 -0.09
C ASP A 215 -6.40 8.30 -0.47
N TYR A 216 -5.78 7.13 -0.30
CA TYR A 216 -6.39 5.82 -0.47
C TYR A 216 -5.59 4.75 0.28
N ILE A 217 -6.18 3.56 0.42
CA ILE A 217 -5.63 2.39 1.08
C ILE A 217 -5.63 1.23 0.09
N ASN A 218 -4.50 0.54 -0.05
CA ASN A 218 -4.36 -0.64 -0.88
C ASN A 218 -4.60 -1.89 -0.02
N LEU A 219 -5.68 -2.63 -0.28
CA LEU A 219 -5.94 -3.88 0.43
C LEU A 219 -5.15 -5.00 -0.23
N MET A 220 -4.30 -5.70 0.52
CA MET A 220 -3.55 -6.87 0.03
C MET A 220 -4.47 -8.10 -0.01
N THR A 221 -5.47 -8.08 -0.88
CA THR A 221 -6.49 -9.13 -1.04
C THR A 221 -5.99 -10.34 -1.82
N TYR A 222 -4.82 -10.84 -1.43
CA TYR A 222 -4.14 -12.01 -1.96
C TYR A 222 -3.37 -12.71 -0.81
N ASP A 223 -2.52 -13.67 -1.13
CA ASP A 223 -1.73 -14.47 -0.18
C ASP A 223 -2.60 -15.24 0.82
N MET A 224 -3.72 -15.77 0.33
CA MET A 224 -4.67 -16.56 1.13
C MET A 224 -4.45 -18.07 1.03
N ALA A 225 -3.55 -18.54 0.15
CA ALA A 225 -3.30 -19.97 -0.10
C ALA A 225 -2.42 -20.62 0.99
N TYR A 226 -2.83 -20.49 2.26
CA TYR A 226 -2.14 -21.05 3.42
C TYR A 226 -3.06 -21.98 4.22
N GLY A 227 -2.45 -22.79 5.10
CA GLY A 227 -3.17 -23.72 5.97
C GLY A 227 -4.02 -24.70 5.17
N THR A 228 -5.33 -24.64 5.37
CA THR A 228 -6.31 -25.51 4.71
C THR A 228 -7.01 -24.86 3.51
N GLN A 229 -6.59 -23.68 3.08
CA GLN A 229 -7.16 -22.95 1.94
C GLN A 229 -6.41 -23.24 0.63
N TYR A 230 -7.14 -23.53 -0.44
CA TYR A 230 -6.58 -23.82 -1.76
C TYR A 230 -6.26 -22.56 -2.58
N PHE A 231 -7.06 -21.50 -2.46
CA PHE A 231 -7.03 -20.35 -3.36
C PHE A 231 -6.26 -19.18 -2.77
N ASN A 232 -5.49 -18.49 -3.62
CA ASN A 232 -4.64 -17.38 -3.20
C ASN A 232 -5.36 -16.02 -3.14
N SER A 233 -6.30 -15.81 -4.06
CA SER A 233 -6.95 -14.52 -4.32
C SER A 233 -8.37 -14.70 -4.85
N ASN A 234 -9.08 -15.71 -4.35
CA ASN A 234 -10.47 -15.96 -4.72
C ASN A 234 -11.36 -14.78 -4.30
N LEU A 235 -12.25 -14.34 -5.21
CA LEU A 235 -13.19 -13.26 -4.91
C LEU A 235 -14.20 -13.68 -3.82
N TYR A 236 -14.70 -14.92 -3.92
CA TYR A 236 -15.60 -15.56 -2.97
C TYR A 236 -15.10 -16.97 -2.64
N ASP A 237 -15.63 -17.59 -1.59
CA ASP A 237 -15.28 -18.95 -1.21
C ASP A 237 -15.64 -19.97 -2.30
N SER A 238 -14.78 -20.96 -2.51
CA SER A 238 -15.06 -22.06 -3.43
C SER A 238 -15.89 -23.13 -2.74
N SER A 239 -16.99 -23.55 -3.39
CA SER A 239 -17.79 -24.70 -2.97
C SER A 239 -17.19 -26.04 -3.41
N HIS A 240 -16.39 -26.04 -4.48
CA HIS A 240 -15.78 -27.26 -5.02
C HIS A 240 -14.47 -27.62 -4.32
N TRP A 241 -13.68 -26.62 -3.90
CA TRP A 241 -12.46 -26.80 -3.11
C TRP A 241 -12.57 -25.99 -1.81
N PRO A 242 -13.41 -26.44 -0.86
CA PRO A 242 -13.71 -25.66 0.33
C PRO A 242 -12.51 -25.62 1.28
N THR A 243 -12.24 -24.44 1.84
CA THR A 243 -11.34 -24.30 2.98
C THR A 243 -11.92 -25.02 4.20
N VAL A 244 -11.12 -25.87 4.85
CA VAL A 244 -11.57 -26.74 5.95
C VAL A 244 -11.67 -25.98 7.27
N ALA A 245 -10.58 -25.31 7.68
CA ALA A 245 -10.54 -24.58 8.94
C ALA A 245 -11.18 -23.19 8.79
N ALA A 246 -12.03 -22.80 9.74
CA ALA A 246 -12.68 -21.49 9.72
C ALA A 246 -11.68 -20.33 9.80
N ALA A 247 -10.55 -20.52 10.50
CA ALA A 247 -9.50 -19.51 10.64
C ALA A 247 -8.72 -19.24 9.33
N ASP A 248 -8.73 -20.19 8.39
CA ASP A 248 -8.02 -20.06 7.10
C ASP A 248 -8.94 -19.57 5.99
N LYS A 249 -10.26 -19.46 6.24
CA LYS A 249 -11.27 -19.17 5.22
C LYS A 249 -11.31 -17.67 4.90
N TYR A 250 -10.58 -17.30 3.85
CA TYR A 250 -10.50 -15.95 3.35
C TYR A 250 -10.93 -15.87 1.87
N SER A 251 -11.53 -14.74 1.54
CA SER A 251 -11.80 -14.31 0.16
C SER A 251 -11.66 -12.80 0.07
N ALA A 252 -11.46 -12.27 -1.13
CA ALA A 252 -11.28 -10.83 -1.31
C ALA A 252 -12.51 -10.04 -0.84
N ASP A 253 -13.73 -10.57 -1.08
CA ASP A 253 -14.97 -10.00 -0.56
C ASP A 253 -15.02 -10.01 0.98
N PHE A 254 -14.63 -11.11 1.62
CA PHE A 254 -14.55 -11.19 3.08
C PHE A 254 -13.60 -10.12 3.65
N VAL A 255 -12.41 -9.95 3.05
CA VAL A 255 -11.44 -8.94 3.50
C VAL A 255 -12.03 -7.53 3.37
N VAL A 256 -12.58 -7.18 2.19
CA VAL A 256 -13.22 -5.87 1.96
C VAL A 256 -14.30 -5.61 3.01
N ASN A 257 -15.17 -6.59 3.27
CA ASN A 257 -16.24 -6.45 4.25
C ASN A 257 -15.75 -6.27 5.69
N ASN A 258 -14.61 -6.85 6.08
CA ASN A 258 -13.99 -6.58 7.39
C ASN A 258 -13.50 -5.12 7.51
N TYR A 259 -12.88 -4.58 6.46
CA TYR A 259 -12.45 -3.17 6.45
C TYR A 259 -13.62 -2.17 6.40
N LEU A 260 -14.69 -2.51 5.68
CA LEU A 260 -15.94 -1.73 5.69
C LEU A 260 -16.57 -1.73 7.09
N ALA A 261 -16.63 -2.90 7.75
CA ALA A 261 -17.17 -3.02 9.11
C ALA A 261 -16.35 -2.22 10.14
N ALA A 262 -15.04 -2.07 9.91
CA ALA A 262 -14.16 -1.24 10.73
C ALA A 262 -14.27 0.27 10.44
N GLY A 263 -15.04 0.68 9.44
CA GLY A 263 -15.44 2.07 9.20
C GLY A 263 -14.77 2.75 8.01
N LEU A 264 -14.04 2.02 7.16
CA LEU A 264 -13.56 2.56 5.88
C LEU A 264 -14.70 2.72 4.89
N LYS A 265 -14.58 3.72 4.02
CA LYS A 265 -15.51 3.92 2.89
C LYS A 265 -15.01 3.17 1.66
N PRO A 266 -15.90 2.59 0.83
CA PRO A 266 -15.51 1.92 -0.41
C PRO A 266 -14.60 2.79 -1.32
N SER A 267 -14.91 4.08 -1.43
CA SER A 267 -14.16 5.02 -2.27
C SER A 267 -12.73 5.31 -1.80
N GLN A 268 -12.34 4.84 -0.62
CA GLN A 268 -10.98 5.00 -0.06
C GLN A 268 -10.13 3.74 -0.23
N MET A 269 -10.67 2.67 -0.80
CA MET A 269 -10.01 1.36 -0.85
C MET A 269 -9.79 0.92 -2.29
N ASN A 270 -8.58 0.45 -2.57
CA ASN A 270 -8.26 -0.27 -3.78
C ASN A 270 -8.23 -1.77 -3.49
N LEU A 271 -8.86 -2.57 -4.36
CA LEU A 271 -8.80 -4.02 -4.32
C LEU A 271 -7.45 -4.49 -4.88
N GLY A 272 -6.64 -5.19 -4.08
CA GLY A 272 -5.39 -5.77 -4.52
C GLY A 272 -5.60 -6.99 -5.42
N ILE A 273 -4.89 -7.04 -6.55
CA ILE A 273 -4.94 -8.15 -7.50
C ILE A 273 -3.52 -8.69 -7.66
N GLY A 274 -3.30 -9.93 -7.23
CA GLY A 274 -2.00 -10.59 -7.33
C GLY A 274 -1.70 -11.06 -8.75
N PHE A 275 -0.65 -10.50 -9.37
CA PHE A 275 -0.08 -10.98 -10.64
C PHE A 275 1.08 -11.98 -10.38
N LEU A 276 0.88 -12.85 -9.39
CA LEU A 276 1.86 -13.80 -8.90
C LEU A 276 1.24 -15.21 -8.87
N TRP A 277 2.08 -16.22 -9.07
CA TRP A 277 1.69 -17.63 -8.87
C TRP A 277 2.23 -18.10 -7.51
N PRO A 278 1.44 -18.72 -6.62
CA PRO A 278 1.86 -19.09 -5.24
C PRO A 278 2.93 -20.20 -5.15
N GLY A 279 3.53 -20.60 -6.28
CA GLY A 279 4.08 -21.93 -6.47
C GLY A 279 5.51 -22.19 -6.01
N THR A 280 6.15 -21.32 -5.23
CA THR A 280 7.58 -21.53 -4.91
C THR A 280 7.94 -21.85 -3.46
N GLU A 281 7.09 -21.70 -2.43
CA GLU A 281 7.58 -21.90 -1.04
C GLU A 281 6.67 -22.60 -0.02
N THR A 282 5.75 -23.47 -0.41
CA THR A 282 5.20 -24.46 0.54
C THR A 282 5.17 -25.86 -0.06
N GLY A 283 6.00 -26.74 0.50
CA GLY A 283 6.18 -28.10 0.02
C GLY A 283 4.87 -28.89 -0.03
N ARG A 284 4.39 -29.14 -1.25
CA ARG A 284 3.80 -30.46 -1.53
C ARG A 284 4.96 -31.44 -1.53
N ARG A 285 5.13 -32.17 -0.42
CA ARG A 285 5.57 -33.55 -0.53
C ARG A 285 4.57 -34.23 -1.46
N THR A 286 4.93 -34.39 -2.72
CA THR A 286 4.36 -35.45 -3.54
C THR A 286 4.81 -36.73 -2.84
N GLY A 287 3.91 -37.28 -2.02
CA GLY A 287 3.98 -38.69 -1.69
C GLY A 287 3.62 -39.45 -2.95
N ASP A 288 4.66 -39.93 -3.62
CA ASP A 288 4.68 -41.19 -4.35
C ASP A 288 5.87 -41.99 -3.82
#